data_AF-A0A9D6QVH6-F1
#
_entry.id   AF-A0A9D6QVH6-F1
#
_cell.length_a   1.000
_cell.length_b   1.000
_cell.length_c   1.000
_cell.angle_alpha   90.00
_cell.angle_beta   90.00
_cell.angle_gamma   90.00
#
_symmetry.space_group_name_H-M   'P 1'
#
loop_
_entity.id
_entity.type
_entity.pdbx_description
1 polymer ?
#
loop_
_entity_poly.entity_id
_entity_poly.type
_entity_poly.pdbx_seq_one_letter_code
_entity_poly.pdbx_strand_id
1 'polypeptide(L)' 'MIKKIRGKYVVLSEKTGRKFGTYATKAEAENRLRQIEMFKRLKKRR' A
#
# COMPACT_ATOMS: atom_id res chain seq x y z
N MET A 1 -2.21 -2.74 4.38
CA MET A 1 -1.79 -4.17 4.36
C MET A 1 -1.12 -4.58 3.04
N ILE A 2 -0.18 -5.53 3.09
CA ILE A 2 0.42 -6.18 1.90
C ILE A 2 -0.10 -7.62 1.85
N LYS A 3 -0.59 -8.06 0.68
CA LYS A 3 -1.11 -9.42 0.47
C LYS A 3 -0.42 -10.06 -0.73
N LYS A 4 0.10 -11.28 -0.57
CA LYS A 4 0.70 -12.01 -1.68
C LYS A 4 -0.40 -12.74 -2.46
N ILE A 5 -0.56 -12.43 -3.75
CA ILE A 5 -1.57 -13.04 -4.63
C ILE A 5 -0.86 -13.49 -5.90
N ARG A 6 -0.97 -14.78 -6.25
CA ARG A 6 -0.36 -15.37 -7.45
C ARG A 6 1.13 -15.02 -7.62
N GLY A 7 1.90 -15.10 -6.53
CA GLY A 7 3.34 -14.79 -6.53
C GLY A 7 3.70 -13.31 -6.49
N LYS A 8 2.74 -12.38 -6.62
CA LYS A 8 2.97 -10.93 -6.58
C LYS A 8 2.50 -10.32 -5.26
N TYR A 9 3.14 -9.23 -4.83
CA TYR A 9 2.79 -8.47 -3.62
C TYR A 9 1.80 -7.36 -3.94
N VAL A 10 0.59 -7.47 -3.39
CA VAL A 10 -0.48 -6.49 -3.59
C VAL A 10 -0.58 -5.59 -2.38
N VAL A 11 -0.49 -4.28 -2.58
CA VAL A 11 -0.75 -3.30 -1.52
C VAL A 11 -2.23 -2.98 -1.50
N LEU A 12 -2.87 -3.21 -0.35
CA LEU A 12 -4.29 -2.99 -0.11
C LEU A 12 -4.48 -1.99 1.04
N SER A 13 -5.50 -1.14 0.91
CA SER A 13 -5.97 -0.27 1.98
C SER A 13 -6.66 -1.09 3.07
N GLU A 14 -6.25 -0.94 4.34
CA GLU A 14 -6.97 -1.58 5.45
C GLU A 14 -8.37 -1.03 5.66
N LYS A 15 -8.58 0.28 5.43
CA LYS A 15 -9.89 0.91 5.68
C LYS A 15 -10.91 0.71 4.57
N THR A 16 -10.45 0.57 3.33
CA THR A 16 -11.33 0.63 2.15
C THR A 16 -11.22 -0.59 1.25
N GLY A 17 -10.32 -1.54 1.55
CA GLY A 17 -10.09 -2.71 0.70
C GLY A 17 -9.57 -2.40 -0.71
N ARG A 18 -9.32 -1.12 -1.04
CA ARG A 18 -8.83 -0.69 -2.35
C ARG A 18 -7.43 -1.23 -2.61
N LYS A 19 -7.23 -1.81 -3.79
CA LYS A 19 -5.89 -2.11 -4.33
C LYS A 19 -5.20 -0.81 -4.71
N PHE A 20 -4.04 -0.57 -4.11
CA PHE A 20 -3.17 0.55 -4.47
C PHE A 20 -2.15 0.17 -5.54
N GLY A 21 -1.83 -1.11 -5.68
CA GLY A 21 -0.90 -1.60 -6.68
C GLY A 21 -0.50 -3.05 -6.46
N THR A 22 0.06 -3.66 -7.51
CA THR A 22 0.69 -4.98 -7.49
C THR A 22 2.17 -4.82 -7.82
N TYR A 23 3.03 -5.39 -6.98
CA TYR A 23 4.48 -5.27 -7.02
C TYR A 23 5.11 -6.67 -7.11
N ALA A 24 6.29 -6.75 -7.73
CA ALA A 24 7.03 -8.00 -7.81
C ALA A 24 7.72 -8.33 -6.47
N THR A 25 8.17 -7.30 -5.75
CA THR A 25 8.93 -7.45 -4.50
C THR A 25 8.17 -6.93 -3.28
N LYS A 26 8.52 -7.46 -2.10
CA LYS A 26 7.98 -6.97 -0.82
C LYS A 26 8.47 -5.55 -0.51
N ALA A 27 9.72 -5.24 -0.86
CA ALA A 27 10.33 -3.94 -0.61
C ALA A 27 9.60 -2.78 -1.32
N GLU A 28 9.24 -2.97 -2.61
CA GLU A 28 8.44 -1.97 -3.34
C GLU A 28 7.05 -1.78 -2.73
N ALA A 29 6.41 -2.89 -2.32
CA ALA A 29 5.11 -2.84 -1.67
C ALA A 29 5.16 -2.08 -0.32
N GLU A 30 6.23 -2.27 0.47
CA GLU A 30 6.46 -1.53 1.71
C GLU A 30 6.73 -0.05 1.47
N ASN A 31 7.56 0.30 0.47
CA ASN A 31 7.80 1.68 0.09
C ASN A 31 6.51 2.39 -0.32
N ARG A 32 5.65 1.70 -1.09
CA ARG A 32 4.34 2.26 -1.45
C ARG A 32 3.44 2.43 -0.24
N LEU A 33 3.41 1.46 0.68
CA LEU A 33 2.62 1.54 1.90
C LEU A 33 3.01 2.78 2.72
N ARG A 34 4.31 3.04 2.89
CA ARG A 34 4.83 4.22 3.58
C ARG A 34 4.40 5.53 2.91
N GLN A 35 4.47 5.61 1.58
CA GLN A 35 4.00 6.78 0.84
C GLN A 35 2.51 7.06 1.08
N ILE A 36 1.68 6.01 1.04
CA ILE A 36 0.22 6.14 1.27
C ILE A 36 -0.04 6.62 2.70
N GLU A 37 0.67 6.08 3.69
CA GLU A 37 0.52 6.47 5.08
C GLU A 37 0.94 7.92 5.32
N MET A 38 2.04 8.34 4.69
CA MET A 38 2.52 9.72 4.72
C MET A 38 1.50 10.69 4.08
N PHE A 39 0.97 10.35 2.91
CA PHE A 39 -0.09 11.13 2.25
C PHE A 39 -1.34 11.25 3.12
N LYS A 40 -1.72 10.16 3.81
CA LYS A 40 -2.88 10.14 4.70
C LYS A 40 -2.69 11.06 5.91
N ARG A 41 -1.48 11.11 6.47
CA ARG A 41 -1.12 12.02 7.57
C ARG A 41 -1.11 13.49 7.11
N LEU A 42 -0.59 13.77 5.92
CA LEU A 42 -0.58 15.11 5.33
C LEU A 42 -1.99 15.64 5.04
N LYS A 43 -2.88 14.79 4.49
CA LYS A 43 -4.26 15.18 4.16
C LYS A 43 -5.11 15.51 5.38
N LYS A 44 -4.79 14.96 6.56
CA LYS A 44 -5.51 15.26 7.82
C LYS A 44 -5.14 16.63 8.40
N ARG A 45 -4.07 17.27 7.91
CA ARG A 45 -3.46 18.46 8.51
C ARG A 45 -3.85 19.77 7.78
N ARG A 46 -4.82 19.72 6.88
CA ARG A 46 -5.26 20.83 6.03
C ARG A 46 -6.78 20.88 6.04
#